data_AF-A0A177SGP0-F1
#
_entry.id   AF-A0A177SGP0-F1
#
_cell.length_a   1.000
_cell.length_b   1.000
_cell.length_c   1.000
_cell.angle_alpha   90.00
_cell.angle_beta   90.00
_cell.angle_gamma   90.00
#
_symmetry.space_group_name_H-M   'P 1'
#
loop_
_entity.id
_entity.type
_entity.pdbx_description
1 polymer ?
#
loop_
_entity_poly.entity_id
_entity_poly.type
_entity_poly.pdbx_seq_one_letter_code
_entity_poly.pdbx_strand_id
1 'polypeptide(L)'
;MSPTCTRSFGDCASTHPPLFSVNAGIDPHSALVHASMFLRCAYESAQHSLAPEANTSAFPWLTMHAVEAAKGLVDALLEGHETASWQRPQR
;
A
#
# COMPACT_ATOMS: atom_id res chain seq x y z
N MET A 1 12.83 2.87 -12.61
CA MET A 1 11.82 1.92 -12.09
C MET A 1 10.66 1.87 -13.07
N SER A 2 10.03 0.71 -13.25
CA SER A 2 8.82 0.57 -14.07
C SER A 2 7.62 1.18 -13.35
N PRO A 3 6.60 1.67 -14.07
CA PRO A 3 5.37 2.15 -13.44
C PRO A 3 4.67 1.02 -12.68
N THR A 4 3.77 1.40 -11.79
CA THR A 4 2.90 0.47 -11.04
C THR A 4 2.08 -0.43 -11.98
N CYS A 5 1.77 -1.63 -11.51
CA CYS A 5 0.73 -2.51 -12.07
C CYS A 5 -0.58 -2.39 -11.28
N THR A 6 -1.68 -2.86 -11.89
CA THR A 6 -2.94 -3.00 -11.17
C THR A 6 -2.79 -4.06 -10.09
N ARG A 7 -2.99 -3.69 -8.83
CA ARG A 7 -2.85 -4.62 -7.71
C ARG A 7 -3.84 -4.35 -6.60
N SER A 8 -4.60 -5.36 -6.20
CA SER A 8 -5.52 -5.28 -5.06
C SER A 8 -4.79 -5.27 -3.71
N PHE A 9 -5.39 -4.64 -2.71
CA PHE A 9 -4.93 -4.68 -1.31
C PHE A 9 -6.11 -4.61 -0.33
N GLY A 10 -5.85 -4.85 0.96
CA GLY A 10 -6.89 -4.88 2.00
C GLY A 10 -7.74 -6.14 1.89
N ASP A 11 -7.12 -7.30 2.11
CA ASP A 11 -7.75 -8.61 1.92
C ASP A 11 -9.03 -8.71 2.75
N CYS A 12 -10.15 -8.97 2.06
CA CYS A 12 -11.42 -9.29 2.67
C CYS A 12 -11.79 -10.71 2.23
N ALA A 13 -11.94 -11.64 3.18
CA ALA A 13 -12.26 -13.05 2.90
C ALA A 13 -13.73 -13.27 2.49
N SER A 14 -14.38 -12.27 1.91
CA SER A 14 -15.77 -12.29 1.48
C SER A 14 -15.88 -12.67 -0.01
N THR A 15 -17.11 -12.93 -0.47
CA THR A 15 -17.40 -13.28 -1.87
C THR A 15 -17.47 -12.08 -2.82
N HIS A 16 -17.22 -10.86 -2.36
CA HIS A 16 -17.27 -9.67 -3.22
C HIS A 16 -15.93 -9.40 -3.91
N PRO A 17 -15.92 -8.69 -5.06
CA PRO A 17 -14.69 -8.22 -5.69
C PRO A 17 -13.82 -7.37 -4.75
N PRO A 18 -12.51 -7.23 -5.02
CA PRO A 18 -11.64 -6.33 -4.26
C PRO A 18 -12.18 -4.91 -4.26
N LEU A 19 -12.21 -4.28 -3.08
CA LEU A 19 -12.68 -2.90 -2.92
C LEU A 19 -11.59 -1.87 -3.20
N PHE A 20 -10.33 -2.25 -2.99
CA PHE A 20 -9.19 -1.37 -3.15
C PHE A 20 -8.15 -1.96 -4.09
N SER A 21 -7.64 -1.13 -4.99
CA SER A 21 -6.56 -1.48 -5.89
C SER A 21 -5.71 -0.25 -6.21
N VAL A 22 -4.42 -0.49 -6.44
CA VAL A 22 -3.53 0.47 -7.08
C VAL A 22 -3.84 0.49 -8.58
N ASN A 23 -3.91 1.68 -9.17
CA ASN A 23 -4.06 1.82 -10.62
C ASN A 23 -2.73 1.55 -11.32
N ALA A 24 -2.75 0.85 -12.45
CA ALA A 24 -1.56 0.70 -13.29
C ALA A 24 -1.11 2.04 -13.90
N GLY A 25 0.17 2.12 -14.27
CA GLY A 25 0.73 3.24 -15.03
C GLY A 25 1.11 4.46 -14.19
N ILE A 26 0.90 4.44 -12.87
CA ILE A 26 1.38 5.49 -11.97
C ILE A 26 2.90 5.44 -11.90
N ASP A 27 3.54 6.60 -12.01
CA ASP A 27 4.98 6.71 -11.98
C ASP A 27 5.55 6.31 -10.60
N PRO A 28 6.76 5.76 -10.54
CA PRO A 28 7.36 5.30 -9.29
C PRO A 28 7.54 6.39 -8.23
N HIS A 29 7.86 7.61 -8.64
CA HIS A 29 8.12 8.69 -7.69
C HIS A 29 6.83 9.07 -6.96
N SER A 30 5.74 9.29 -7.69
CA SER A 30 4.43 9.57 -7.10
C SER A 30 3.96 8.42 -6.20
N ALA A 31 4.08 7.16 -6.64
CA ALA A 31 3.70 6.02 -5.82
C ALA A 31 4.51 5.94 -4.51
N LEU A 32 5.83 6.19 -4.54
CA LEU A 32 6.68 6.19 -3.34
C LEU A 32 6.38 7.36 -2.39
N VAL A 33 6.02 8.54 -2.91
CA VAL A 33 5.56 9.67 -2.07
C VAL A 33 4.33 9.27 -1.26
N HIS A 34 3.36 8.62 -1.89
CA HIS A 34 2.15 8.17 -1.20
C HIS A 34 2.41 6.99 -0.25
N ALA A 35 3.29 6.05 -0.61
CA ALA A 35 3.70 4.99 0.30
C ALA A 35 4.35 5.56 1.57
N SER A 36 5.24 6.53 1.43
CA SER A 36 5.86 7.24 2.57
C SER A 36 4.83 7.98 3.43
N MET A 37 3.87 8.66 2.80
CA MET A 37 2.77 9.31 3.50
C MET A 37 1.93 8.32 4.33
N PHE A 38 1.55 7.18 3.75
CA PHE A 38 0.80 6.14 4.48
C PHE A 38 1.61 5.53 5.62
N LEU A 39 2.92 5.30 5.44
CA LEU A 39 3.79 4.83 6.53
C LEU A 39 3.89 5.84 7.67
N ARG A 40 3.92 7.15 7.36
CA ARG A 40 3.83 8.19 8.40
C ARG A 40 2.49 8.13 9.13
N CYS A 41 1.37 8.01 8.42
CA CYS A 41 0.05 7.87 9.05
C CYS A 41 -0.02 6.62 9.94
N ALA A 42 0.56 5.50 9.51
CA ALA A 42 0.63 4.27 10.29
C ALA A 42 1.42 4.48 11.59
N TYR A 43 2.57 5.15 11.51
CA TYR A 43 3.41 5.47 12.66
C TYR A 43 2.70 6.38 13.66
N GLU A 44 2.12 7.48 13.20
CA GLU A 44 1.41 8.44 14.06
C GLU A 44 0.18 7.81 14.72
N SER A 45 -0.57 6.98 13.98
CA SER A 45 -1.72 6.25 14.53
C SER A 45 -1.29 5.18 15.54
N ALA A 46 -0.17 4.50 15.31
CA ALA A 46 0.36 3.53 16.26
C ALA A 46 0.79 4.21 17.57
N GLN A 47 1.42 5.40 17.49
CA GLN A 47 1.76 6.20 18.66
C GLN A 47 0.51 6.59 19.46
N HIS A 48 -0.55 7.04 18.80
CA HIS A 48 -1.82 7.36 19.46
C HIS A 48 -2.50 6.13 20.08
N SER A 49 -2.34 4.95 19.48
CA SER A 49 -2.87 3.69 20.04
C SER A 49 -2.29 3.35 21.41
N LEU A 50 -1.08 3.83 21.71
CA LEU A 50 -0.38 3.59 22.97
C LEU A 50 -0.66 4.66 24.03
N ALA A 51 -1.36 5.73 23.67
CA ALA A 51 -1.65 6.82 24.59
C ALA A 51 -2.71 6.38 25.62
N PRO A 52 -2.59 6.78 26.90
CA PRO A 52 -3.52 6.42 27.97
C PRO A 52 -4.90 7.13 27.88
N GLU A 53 -5.13 7.85 26.79
CA GLU A 53 -6.33 8.63 26.51
C GLU A 53 -7.56 7.73 26.33
N ALA A 54 -8.76 8.22 26.67
CA ALA A 54 -9.99 7.59 26.21
C ALA A 54 -10.11 7.73 24.68
N ASN A 55 -10.70 6.72 24.01
CA ASN A 55 -10.97 6.66 22.56
C ASN A 55 -9.81 6.26 21.64
N THR A 56 -8.83 5.49 22.12
CA THR A 56 -7.72 5.00 21.27
C THR A 56 -8.02 3.70 20.51
N SER A 57 -9.18 3.09 20.73
CA SER A 57 -9.56 1.76 20.22
C SER A 57 -9.63 1.64 18.69
N ALA A 58 -9.82 2.75 17.97
CA ALA A 58 -9.86 2.76 16.51
C ALA A 58 -8.47 2.84 15.86
N PHE A 59 -7.46 3.37 16.57
CA PHE A 59 -6.14 3.63 15.97
C PHE A 59 -5.40 2.36 15.50
N PRO A 60 -5.51 1.19 16.14
CA PRO A 60 -4.92 -0.04 15.59
C PRO A 60 -5.45 -0.39 14.20
N TRP A 61 -6.75 -0.19 13.97
CA TRP A 61 -7.36 -0.41 12.65
C TRP A 61 -6.88 0.62 11.62
N LEU A 62 -6.76 1.89 12.02
CA LEU A 62 -6.19 2.94 11.17
C LEU A 62 -4.74 2.64 10.79
N THR A 63 -3.92 2.18 11.74
CA THR A 63 -2.55 1.73 11.49
C THR A 63 -2.53 0.58 10.49
N MET A 64 -3.35 -0.46 10.67
CA MET A 64 -3.40 -1.59 9.75
C MET A 64 -3.76 -1.17 8.33
N HIS A 65 -4.81 -0.37 8.15
CA HIS A 65 -5.21 0.09 6.81
C HIS A 65 -4.17 0.97 6.12
N ALA A 66 -3.47 1.82 6.89
CA ALA A 66 -2.37 2.62 6.35
C ALA A 66 -1.19 1.73 5.91
N VAL A 67 -0.86 0.69 6.68
CA VAL A 67 0.17 -0.30 6.31
C VAL A 67 -0.24 -1.09 5.07
N GLU A 68 -1.50 -1.54 4.98
CA GLU A 68 -2.03 -2.26 3.82
C GLU A 68 -1.94 -1.43 2.55
N ALA A 69 -2.32 -0.14 2.60
CA ALA A 69 -2.22 0.77 1.47
C ALA A 69 -0.76 1.02 1.05
N ALA A 70 0.14 1.24 2.01
CA ALA A 70 1.56 1.40 1.73
C ALA A 70 2.15 0.15 1.06
N LYS A 71 1.85 -1.04 1.60
CA LYS A 71 2.27 -2.32 1.03
C LYS A 71 1.70 -2.52 -0.38
N GLY A 72 0.42 -2.20 -0.59
CA GLY A 72 -0.22 -2.30 -1.90
C GLY A 72 0.52 -1.49 -2.97
N LEU A 73 0.93 -0.26 -2.65
CA LEU A 73 1.75 0.58 -3.53
C LEU A 73 3.13 0.00 -3.82
N VAL A 74 3.82 -0.50 -2.79
CA VAL A 74 5.15 -1.13 -2.95
C VAL A 74 5.07 -2.38 -3.80
N ASP A 75 4.11 -3.27 -3.51
CA ASP A 75 3.95 -4.50 -4.28
C ASP A 75 3.58 -4.19 -5.75
N ALA A 76 2.74 -3.18 -6.00
CA ALA A 76 2.39 -2.76 -7.36
C ALA A 76 3.61 -2.26 -8.16
N LEU A 77 4.57 -1.61 -7.50
CA LEU A 77 5.83 -1.18 -8.10
C LEU A 77 6.78 -2.36 -8.36
N LEU A 78 6.87 -3.30 -7.42
CA LEU A 78 7.69 -4.51 -7.57
C LEU A 78 7.17 -5.36 -8.73
N GLU A 79 5.86 -5.60 -8.80
CA GLU A 79 5.24 -6.38 -9.87
C GLU A 79 5.37 -5.68 -11.25
N GLY A 80 5.23 -4.35 -11.28
CA GLY A 80 5.51 -3.58 -12.50
C GLY A 80 6.96 -3.66 -12.94
N HIS A 81 7.89 -3.71 -11.99
CA HIS A 81 9.31 -3.90 -12.28
C HIS A 81 9.60 -5.30 -12.82
N GLU A 82 9.09 -6.34 -12.16
CA GLU A 82 9.22 -7.73 -12.57
C GLU A 82 8.64 -7.94 -13.97
N THR A 83 7.42 -7.49 -14.23
CA THR A 83 6.75 -7.62 -15.54
C THR A 83 7.57 -6.98 -16.66
N ALA A 84 8.11 -5.78 -16.44
CA ALA A 84 8.97 -5.12 -17.42
C ALA A 84 10.33 -5.82 -17.61
N SER A 85 10.86 -6.44 -16.55
CA SER A 85 12.11 -7.20 -16.62
C SER A 85 11.95 -8.48 -17.45
N TRP A 86 10.82 -9.17 -17.32
CA TRP A 86 10.48 -10.34 -18.14
C TRP A 86 10.23 -10.00 -19.61
N GLN A 87 9.78 -8.77 -19.91
CA GLN A 87 9.57 -8.30 -21.28
C GLN A 87 10.86 -7.86 -21.99
N ARG A 88 11.96 -7.61 -21.26
CA ARG A 88 13.26 -7.36 -21.89
C ARG A 88 13.91 -8.72 -22.22
N PRO A 89 14.17 -9.04 -23.50
CA PRO A 89 14.94 -10.22 -23.84
C PRO A 89 16.27 -10.17 -23.10
N GLN A 90 16.60 -11.23 -22.36
CA GLN A 90 17.91 -11.38 -21.73
C GLN A 90 18.95 -11.29 -22.85
N ARG A 91 19.68 -10.17 -22.91
CA ARG A 91 20.81 -9.99 -23.82
C ARG A 91 22.05 -10.63 -23.22
#